data_AF-G3B598-F1
#
_entry.id   AF-G3B598-F1
#
_cell.length_a   1.000
_cell.length_b   1.000
_cell.length_c   1.000
_cell.angle_alpha   90.00
_cell.angle_beta   90.00
_cell.angle_gamma   90.00
#
_symmetry.space_group_name_H-M   'P 1'
#
loop_
_entity.id
_entity.type
_entity.pdbx_description
1 polymer ?
#
loop_
_entity_poly.entity_id
_entity_poly.type
_entity_poly.pdbx_seq_one_letter_code
_entity_poly.pdbx_strand_id
1 'polypeptide(L)'
;MFKPPNYRNLEYFSLRPISLQSMGTNEVNSETVDLNGCFTNSYKSPSTCSTISDQDTLDKINGVLKLRFQLESLLKEMSVLSERTSFGMEIFPKLWRWIFSLLFTLVSWLVLTIQMCTVFLMRTINAPLFGVSLVDVSQVFRQLDLRLKQITYFPIQFLCYYDKSILYKDKLVLLKELGLPDFNFNLNINNSNYINLYNSVWLIVNDVLLGATTWNVLVNYGNPISVFLNEYVFERVLFSDFHKLITWISYNHPAGFKLNNELGSFMGSLFLWSLNSWKVIIQETILSETNKRFSVTLTNVLCHLGVTFLLAFILDILNLTTIHIVWFYHTSARIYQKQVEILKSLFQLFRGKKYNVLRNRVDHLDNYSQPNEFLEVDQLLLGTLLFMILVLLLPTIFAFYLTFFMIRLSNILVLNFFENLLIIINFVPIFVILLKFKNSSRLQGGLKFQILDKKLPNCSYLELSNKSLTYSEIFKNFAALFKRLKNFRTSILSVFFKGNLISLNHQHSLKFNYLMLPENVEKSIDIWKYFTNTL
;
A
#
# COMPACT_ATOMS: atom_id res chain seq x y z
N MET A 1 -21.52 -39.28 14.07
CA MET A 1 -20.72 -38.96 15.27
C MET A 1 -20.24 -37.53 15.16
N PHE A 2 -20.51 -36.68 16.16
CA PHE A 2 -20.10 -35.27 16.16
C PHE A 2 -18.57 -35.16 16.29
N LYS A 3 -17.93 -34.44 15.38
CA LYS A 3 -16.49 -34.14 15.41
C LYS A 3 -16.30 -32.68 15.81
N PRO A 4 -15.97 -32.38 17.08
CA PRO A 4 -15.73 -31.00 17.51
C PRO A 4 -14.47 -30.42 16.83
N PRO A 5 -14.43 -29.11 16.58
CA PRO A 5 -13.31 -28.47 15.89
C PRO A 5 -12.07 -28.48 16.78
N ASN A 6 -10.92 -28.83 16.21
CA ASN A 6 -9.68 -28.94 16.98
C ASN A 6 -9.04 -27.57 17.26
N TYR A 7 -9.24 -27.06 18.48
CA TYR A 7 -8.66 -25.79 18.92
C TYR A 7 -7.13 -25.75 18.83
N ARG A 8 -6.42 -26.89 18.97
CA ARG A 8 -4.95 -26.96 18.80
C ARG A 8 -4.53 -26.69 17.37
N ASN A 9 -5.40 -27.02 16.41
CA ASN A 9 -5.20 -26.74 15.00
C ASN A 9 -5.74 -25.36 14.58
N LEU A 10 -6.21 -24.53 15.52
CA LEU A 10 -6.90 -23.26 15.27
C LEU A 10 -8.20 -23.43 14.46
N GLU A 11 -8.84 -24.59 14.56
CA GLU A 11 -10.15 -24.84 13.95
C GLU A 11 -11.23 -24.33 14.90
N TYR A 12 -12.26 -23.68 14.35
CA TYR A 12 -13.44 -23.24 15.09
C TYR A 12 -14.65 -23.24 14.14
N PHE A 13 -15.81 -22.90 14.67
CA PHE A 13 -17.02 -22.64 13.92
C PHE A 13 -17.44 -21.18 14.13
N SER A 14 -17.70 -20.47 13.04
CA SER A 14 -18.16 -19.08 13.05
C SER A 14 -19.20 -18.86 11.96
N LEU A 15 -20.17 -17.98 12.26
CA LEU A 15 -21.17 -17.53 11.28
C LEU A 15 -20.59 -16.50 10.31
N ARG A 16 -19.76 -15.59 10.84
CA ARG A 16 -19.08 -14.56 10.06
C ARG A 16 -17.74 -15.07 9.54
N PRO A 17 -17.30 -14.62 8.35
CA PRO A 17 -15.98 -14.94 7.84
C PRO A 17 -14.89 -14.37 8.76
N ILE A 18 -13.70 -14.97 8.71
CA ILE A 18 -12.53 -14.47 9.42
C ILE A 18 -12.07 -13.14 8.82
N SER A 19 -11.94 -12.12 9.68
CA SER A 19 -11.49 -10.78 9.29
C SER A 19 -9.96 -10.76 9.20
N LEU A 20 -9.40 -11.09 8.02
CA LEU A 20 -7.94 -11.11 7.83
C LEU A 20 -7.37 -9.72 7.52
N GLN A 21 -8.05 -8.93 6.69
CA GLN A 21 -7.53 -7.65 6.18
C GLN A 21 -8.65 -6.62 6.15
N SER A 22 -8.32 -5.37 6.38
CA SER A 22 -9.25 -4.24 6.31
C SER A 22 -8.80 -3.25 5.24
N MET A 23 -9.73 -2.61 4.55
CA MET A 23 -9.40 -1.46 3.69
C MET A 23 -9.81 -0.13 4.35
N GLY A 24 -10.11 -0.14 5.65
CA GLY A 24 -10.85 0.91 6.35
C GLY A 24 -12.35 0.76 6.12
N THR A 25 -13.15 1.66 6.72
CA THR A 25 -14.61 1.68 6.71
C THR A 25 -15.21 1.84 5.31
N ASN A 26 -15.15 0.78 4.51
CA ASN A 26 -16.35 0.39 3.81
C ASN A 26 -17.09 -0.44 4.85
N GLU A 27 -18.11 0.16 5.47
CA GLU A 27 -19.27 -0.61 5.90
C GLU A 27 -19.62 -1.51 4.71
N VAL A 28 -19.12 -2.74 4.74
CA VAL A 28 -19.88 -3.81 4.15
C VAL A 28 -21.13 -3.72 4.99
N ASN A 29 -22.15 -3.06 4.43
CA ASN A 29 -23.52 -3.49 4.56
C ASN A 29 -23.45 -4.98 4.20
N SER A 30 -23.02 -5.79 5.16
CA SER A 30 -23.63 -7.07 5.36
C SER A 30 -25.04 -6.60 5.61
N GLU A 31 -25.84 -6.59 4.55
CA GLU A 31 -27.14 -7.19 4.62
C GLU A 31 -26.93 -8.40 5.53
N THR A 32 -27.12 -8.15 6.84
CA THR A 32 -27.80 -9.08 7.70
C THR A 32 -29.06 -9.36 6.90
N VAL A 33 -28.95 -10.31 5.96
CA VAL A 33 -30.06 -11.15 5.62
C VAL A 33 -30.46 -11.60 7.00
N ASP A 34 -31.49 -10.93 7.52
CA ASP A 34 -32.20 -11.33 8.69
C ASP A 34 -32.66 -12.74 8.36
N LEU A 35 -31.78 -13.72 8.63
CA LEU A 35 -32.15 -15.12 8.62
C LEU A 35 -33.24 -15.31 9.67
N ASN A 36 -33.27 -14.44 10.70
CA ASN A 36 -34.42 -14.26 11.57
C ASN A 36 -35.71 -14.00 10.77
N GLY A 37 -35.72 -13.10 9.78
CA GLY A 37 -36.87 -12.82 8.93
C GLY A 37 -37.30 -13.99 8.03
N CYS A 38 -36.36 -14.83 7.58
CA CYS A 38 -36.68 -16.00 6.76
C CYS A 38 -37.12 -17.24 7.58
N PHE A 39 -36.76 -17.34 8.86
CA PHE A 39 -37.14 -18.46 9.75
C PHE A 39 -38.30 -18.13 10.71
N THR A 40 -38.76 -16.88 10.80
CA THR A 40 -39.75 -16.45 11.80
C THR A 40 -41.22 -16.78 11.49
N ASN A 41 -41.52 -17.41 10.35
CA ASN A 41 -42.90 -17.81 10.03
C ASN A 41 -43.27 -19.26 10.38
N SER A 42 -42.41 -20.01 11.06
CA SER A 42 -42.82 -21.28 11.66
C SER A 42 -42.06 -21.54 12.94
N TYR A 43 -42.78 -21.61 14.06
CA TYR A 43 -42.35 -21.86 15.45
C TYR A 43 -41.92 -20.62 16.25
N LYS A 44 -42.88 -20.08 17.02
CA LYS A 44 -42.60 -19.36 18.28
C LYS A 44 -42.06 -20.38 19.28
N SER A 45 -40.75 -20.47 19.44
CA SER A 45 -40.15 -21.26 20.51
C SER A 45 -40.36 -20.57 21.87
N PRO A 46 -40.55 -21.32 22.97
CA PRO A 46 -40.56 -20.75 24.32
C PRO A 46 -39.25 -20.02 24.62
N SER A 47 -39.34 -18.95 25.42
CA SER A 47 -38.29 -17.97 25.75
C SER A 47 -37.00 -18.51 26.39
N THR A 48 -36.90 -19.83 26.57
CA THR A 48 -35.74 -20.54 27.14
C THR A 48 -34.96 -21.37 26.12
N CYS A 49 -35.40 -21.43 24.85
CA CYS A 49 -34.64 -22.11 23.80
C CYS A 49 -33.63 -21.14 23.17
N SER A 50 -32.36 -21.24 23.58
CA SER A 50 -31.25 -20.65 22.84
C SER A 50 -31.25 -21.22 21.42
N THR A 51 -31.40 -20.35 20.43
CA THR A 51 -31.35 -20.75 19.03
C THR A 51 -29.97 -21.33 18.72
N ILE A 52 -29.90 -22.44 17.97
CA ILE A 52 -28.64 -23.09 17.54
C ILE A 52 -27.76 -22.12 16.70
N SER A 53 -28.35 -21.01 16.24
CA SER A 53 -27.68 -19.90 15.55
C SER A 53 -27.04 -18.85 16.48
N ASP A 54 -27.10 -18.98 17.80
CA ASP A 54 -26.54 -17.98 18.70
C ASP A 54 -25.02 -18.13 18.79
N GLN A 55 -24.30 -17.01 18.68
CA GLN A 55 -22.83 -16.96 18.75
C GLN A 55 -22.27 -17.65 20.01
N ASP A 56 -22.98 -17.54 21.14
CA ASP A 56 -22.64 -18.17 22.42
C ASP A 56 -22.71 -19.70 22.36
N THR A 57 -23.64 -20.25 21.58
CA THR A 57 -23.74 -21.71 21.40
C THR A 57 -22.55 -22.24 20.60
N LEU A 58 -22.14 -21.52 19.55
CA LEU A 58 -20.95 -21.85 18.77
C LEU A 58 -19.67 -21.72 19.59
N ASP A 59 -19.56 -20.72 20.46
CA ASP A 59 -18.41 -20.56 21.35
C ASP A 59 -18.33 -21.71 22.37
N LYS A 60 -19.46 -22.17 22.91
CA LYS A 60 -19.51 -23.39 23.73
C LYS A 60 -19.09 -24.63 22.93
N ILE A 61 -19.59 -24.79 21.71
CA ILE A 61 -19.23 -25.90 20.80
C ILE A 61 -17.72 -25.90 20.52
N ASN A 62 -17.14 -24.73 20.22
CA ASN A 62 -15.71 -24.53 20.00
C ASN A 62 -14.89 -24.87 21.25
N GLY A 63 -15.45 -24.67 22.45
CA GLY A 63 -14.85 -24.99 23.73
C GLY A 63 -14.89 -26.48 24.12
N VAL A 64 -15.68 -27.32 23.44
CA VAL A 64 -15.92 -28.72 23.85
C VAL A 64 -14.64 -29.53 24.00
N LEU A 65 -13.70 -29.44 23.05
CA LEU A 65 -12.44 -30.18 23.15
C LEU A 65 -11.55 -29.67 24.30
N LYS A 66 -11.54 -28.35 24.54
CA LYS A 66 -10.79 -27.78 25.66
C LYS A 66 -11.34 -28.29 26.99
N LEU A 67 -12.66 -28.27 27.16
CA LEU A 67 -13.34 -28.79 28.35
C LEU A 67 -13.08 -30.29 28.52
N ARG A 68 -13.13 -31.07 27.43
CA ARG A 68 -12.85 -32.50 27.45
C ARG A 68 -11.43 -32.80 27.96
N PHE A 69 -10.42 -32.08 27.48
CA PHE A 69 -9.04 -32.28 27.97
C PHE A 69 -8.88 -31.84 29.43
N GLN A 70 -9.53 -30.75 29.84
CA GLN A 70 -9.51 -30.31 31.25
C GLN A 70 -10.18 -31.33 32.17
N LEU A 71 -11.28 -31.94 31.74
CA LEU A 71 -11.94 -33.03 32.47
C LEU A 71 -11.06 -34.28 32.51
N GLU A 72 -10.44 -34.68 31.40
CA GLU A 72 -9.52 -35.82 31.36
C GLU A 72 -8.30 -35.61 32.27
N SER A 73 -7.75 -34.38 32.36
CA SER A 73 -6.66 -34.08 33.29
C SER A 73 -7.12 -34.14 34.75
N LEU A 74 -8.29 -33.57 35.07
CA LEU A 74 -8.84 -33.61 36.43
C LEU A 74 -9.20 -35.04 36.87
N LEU A 75 -9.73 -35.86 35.96
CA LEU A 75 -10.01 -37.28 36.22
C LEU A 75 -8.72 -38.07 36.46
N LYS A 76 -7.66 -37.79 35.70
CA LYS A 76 -6.34 -38.38 35.94
C LYS A 76 -5.77 -37.96 37.29
N GLU A 77 -5.84 -36.67 37.63
CA GLU A 77 -5.41 -36.17 38.93
C GLU A 77 -6.20 -36.82 40.09
N MET A 78 -7.53 -36.95 39.97
CA MET A 78 -8.36 -37.65 40.95
C MET A 78 -8.01 -39.15 41.08
N SER A 79 -7.69 -39.84 39.97
CA SER A 79 -7.27 -41.24 40.02
C SER A 79 -5.89 -41.44 40.65
N VAL A 80 -4.96 -40.50 40.43
CA VAL A 80 -3.59 -40.52 40.98
C VAL A 80 -3.55 -40.11 42.45
N LEU A 81 -4.50 -39.27 42.90
CA LEU A 81 -4.68 -38.91 44.31
C LEU A 81 -5.08 -40.11 45.20
N SER A 82 -5.50 -41.24 44.63
CA SER A 82 -5.78 -42.46 45.41
C SER A 82 -4.54 -43.30 45.76
N GLU A 83 -3.37 -43.04 45.13
CA GLU A 83 -2.18 -43.89 45.27
C GLU A 83 -0.88 -43.17 45.70
N ARG A 84 -0.90 -41.88 46.06
CA ARG A 84 0.33 -41.20 46.52
C ARG A 84 0.15 -40.31 47.74
N THR A 85 0.46 -40.89 48.90
CA THR A 85 1.09 -40.17 50.02
C THR A 85 2.60 -40.37 49.96
N SER A 86 3.35 -39.40 49.41
CA SER A 86 4.78 -39.26 49.74
C SER A 86 5.32 -37.89 49.34
N PHE A 87 5.63 -37.14 50.40
CA PHE A 87 6.65 -36.11 50.56
C PHE A 87 7.76 -36.03 49.49
N GLY A 88 8.05 -34.81 49.02
CA GLY A 88 9.35 -34.41 48.48
C GLY A 88 9.40 -34.05 46.99
N MET A 89 9.14 -32.78 46.63
CA MET A 89 9.84 -31.98 45.60
C MET A 89 9.12 -30.65 45.31
N GLU A 90 9.15 -29.69 46.25
CA GLU A 90 8.62 -28.33 46.01
C GLU A 90 9.69 -27.31 45.52
N ILE A 91 10.96 -27.70 45.48
CA ILE A 91 12.07 -26.77 45.19
C ILE A 91 12.24 -26.55 43.67
N PHE A 92 12.03 -27.60 42.86
CA PHE A 92 12.15 -27.53 41.39
C PHE A 92 11.16 -26.58 40.69
N PRO A 93 9.85 -26.55 41.02
CA PRO A 93 8.91 -25.63 40.38
C PRO A 93 9.08 -24.17 40.83
N LYS A 94 9.63 -23.91 42.02
CA LYS A 94 9.91 -22.53 42.51
C LYS A 94 11.10 -21.91 41.77
N LEU A 95 12.20 -22.66 41.63
CA LEU A 95 13.37 -22.21 40.86
C LEU A 95 13.00 -21.97 39.38
N TRP A 96 12.22 -22.89 38.79
CA TRP A 96 11.77 -22.76 37.40
C TRP A 96 10.85 -21.56 37.19
N ARG A 97 9.92 -21.27 38.12
CA ARG A 97 9.09 -20.05 38.09
C ARG A 97 9.93 -18.79 38.20
N TRP A 98 10.97 -18.78 39.04
CA TRP A 98 11.86 -17.64 39.20
C TRP A 98 12.70 -17.39 37.93
N ILE A 99 13.28 -18.44 37.34
CA ILE A 99 14.01 -18.37 36.06
C ILE A 99 13.09 -17.87 34.94
N PHE A 100 11.86 -18.39 34.86
CA PHE A 100 10.88 -17.96 33.87
C PHE A 100 10.48 -16.50 34.06
N SER A 101 10.30 -16.05 35.30
CA SER A 101 10.01 -14.65 35.62
C SER A 101 11.14 -13.71 35.21
N LEU A 102 12.40 -14.09 35.48
CA LEU A 102 13.59 -13.33 35.05
C LEU A 102 13.71 -13.27 33.53
N LEU A 103 13.47 -14.38 32.85
CA LEU A 103 13.52 -14.43 31.39
C LEU A 103 12.40 -13.57 30.78
N PHE A 104 11.21 -13.59 31.37
CA PHE A 104 10.09 -12.76 30.93
C PHE A 104 10.37 -11.26 31.11
N THR A 105 10.93 -10.84 32.25
CA THR A 105 11.28 -9.43 32.48
C THR A 105 12.39 -8.96 31.55
N LEU A 106 13.40 -9.79 31.31
CA LEU A 106 14.48 -9.51 30.35
C LEU A 106 13.94 -9.34 28.93
N VAL A 107 13.08 -10.26 28.47
CA VAL A 107 12.45 -10.18 27.15
C VAL A 107 11.56 -8.93 27.04
N SER A 108 10.78 -8.61 28.08
CA SER A 108 9.92 -7.42 28.09
C SER A 108 10.73 -6.13 28.02
N TRP A 109 11.85 -6.04 28.72
CA TRP A 109 12.76 -4.90 28.64
C TRP A 109 13.42 -4.78 27.27
N LEU A 110 13.83 -5.90 26.67
CA LEU A 110 14.36 -5.94 25.31
C LEU A 110 13.31 -5.48 24.30
N VAL A 111 12.06 -5.92 24.42
CA VAL A 111 10.96 -5.48 23.54
C VAL A 111 10.72 -3.97 23.70
N LEU A 112 10.66 -3.46 24.93
CA LEU A 112 10.51 -2.03 25.21
C LEU A 112 11.62 -1.19 24.60
N THR A 113 12.89 -1.61 24.75
CA THR A 113 14.03 -0.88 24.19
C THR A 113 13.99 -0.87 22.65
N ILE A 114 13.64 -1.99 22.01
CA ILE A 114 13.44 -2.04 20.55
C ILE A 114 12.29 -1.12 20.13
N GLN A 115 11.16 -1.12 20.84
CA GLN A 115 10.03 -0.24 20.53
C GLN A 115 10.40 1.24 20.67
N MET A 116 11.09 1.62 21.74
CA MET A 116 11.58 2.99 21.93
C MET A 116 12.52 3.42 20.79
N CYS A 117 13.47 2.56 20.41
CA CYS A 117 14.39 2.83 19.31
C CYS A 117 13.67 2.96 17.96
N THR A 118 12.71 2.07 17.67
CA THR A 118 11.95 2.11 16.41
C THR A 118 11.03 3.33 16.34
N VAL A 119 10.37 3.72 17.43
CA VAL A 119 9.56 4.94 17.51
C VAL A 119 10.44 6.19 17.34
N PHE A 120 11.61 6.23 17.98
CA PHE A 120 12.57 7.32 17.77
C PHE A 120 12.99 7.43 16.30
N LEU A 121 13.34 6.31 15.66
CA LEU A 121 13.71 6.28 14.24
C LEU A 121 12.55 6.70 13.32
N MET A 122 11.32 6.27 13.60
CA MET A 122 10.15 6.73 12.84
C MET A 122 9.94 8.24 12.98
N ARG A 123 10.13 8.79 14.19
CA ARG A 123 10.00 10.23 14.43
C ARG A 123 11.06 11.04 13.69
N THR A 124 12.30 10.56 13.61
CA THR A 124 13.35 11.26 12.87
C THR A 124 13.12 11.26 11.36
N ILE A 125 12.60 10.16 10.81
CA ILE A 125 12.33 10.05 9.36
C ILE A 125 11.07 10.83 8.95
N ASN A 126 10.04 10.83 9.79
CA ASN A 126 8.81 11.58 9.56
C ASN A 126 8.90 13.06 9.97
N ALA A 127 10.02 13.50 10.55
CA ALA A 127 10.22 14.90 10.89
C ALA A 127 10.22 15.77 9.61
N PRO A 128 9.39 16.82 9.54
CA PRO A 128 9.35 17.68 8.37
C PRO A 128 10.63 18.52 8.29
N LEU A 129 11.44 18.29 7.26
CA LEU A 129 12.55 19.17 6.88
C LEU A 129 12.05 20.11 5.79
N PHE A 130 11.99 21.41 6.07
CA PHE A 130 11.46 22.41 5.13
C PHE A 130 10.03 22.11 4.62
N GLY A 131 9.19 21.50 5.47
CA GLY A 131 7.80 21.16 5.13
C GLY A 131 7.62 19.88 4.32
N VAL A 132 8.70 19.13 4.06
CA VAL A 132 8.66 17.82 3.36
C VAL A 132 9.32 16.76 4.25
N SER A 133 8.68 15.61 4.43
CA SER A 133 9.28 14.49 5.18
C SER A 133 10.16 13.63 4.27
N LEU A 134 11.13 12.89 4.84
CA LEU A 134 11.97 11.98 4.05
C LEU A 134 11.14 10.84 3.41
N VAL A 135 10.04 10.45 4.06
CA VAL A 135 9.09 9.43 3.58
C VAL A 135 8.35 9.87 2.30
N ASP A 136 8.13 11.17 2.16
CA ASP A 136 7.44 11.73 0.99
C ASP A 136 8.37 11.74 -0.24
N VAL A 137 9.67 11.97 -0.02
CA VAL A 137 10.66 12.10 -1.10
C VAL A 137 11.15 10.76 -1.61
N SER A 138 11.51 9.83 -0.71
CA SER A 138 12.19 8.58 -1.08
C SER A 138 11.38 7.34 -0.73
N GLN A 139 11.34 6.42 -1.69
CA GLN A 139 10.64 5.14 -1.56
C GLN A 139 11.38 4.21 -0.59
N VAL A 140 12.71 4.31 -0.47
CA VAL A 140 13.48 3.54 0.52
C VAL A 140 13.04 3.89 1.94
N PHE A 141 12.94 5.18 2.27
CA PHE A 141 12.47 5.61 3.60
C PHE A 141 11.01 5.24 3.85
N ARG A 142 10.18 5.21 2.79
CA ARG A 142 8.79 4.74 2.88
C ARG A 142 8.68 3.24 3.16
N GLN A 143 9.53 2.43 2.53
CA GLN A 143 9.63 1.01 2.83
C GLN A 143 10.15 0.79 4.26
N LEU A 144 11.10 1.62 4.69
CA LEU A 144 11.64 1.60 6.05
C LEU A 144 10.55 1.93 7.07
N ASP A 145 9.78 3.00 6.89
CA ASP A 145 8.65 3.38 7.75
C ASP A 145 7.63 2.23 7.90
N LEU A 146 7.29 1.55 6.79
CA LEU A 146 6.43 0.37 6.81
C LEU A 146 7.02 -0.75 7.68
N ARG A 147 8.31 -1.08 7.52
CA ARG A 147 8.97 -2.14 8.29
C ARG A 147 9.09 -1.80 9.77
N LEU A 148 9.38 -0.54 10.11
CA LEU A 148 9.41 -0.09 11.50
C LEU A 148 8.04 -0.23 12.16
N LYS A 149 6.96 0.21 11.50
CA LYS A 149 5.58 0.05 12.01
C LYS A 149 5.23 -1.41 12.26
N GLN A 150 5.61 -2.31 11.35
CA GLN A 150 5.42 -3.76 11.53
C GLN A 150 6.17 -4.28 12.77
N ILE A 151 7.47 -3.94 12.90
CA ILE A 151 8.30 -4.39 14.03
C ILE A 151 7.77 -3.86 15.36
N THR A 152 7.34 -2.59 15.42
CA THR A 152 6.78 -2.01 16.64
C THR A 152 5.46 -2.68 17.03
N TYR A 153 4.66 -3.13 16.06
CA TYR A 153 3.35 -3.73 16.30
C TYR A 153 3.39 -5.25 16.59
N PHE A 154 4.39 -6.01 16.11
CA PHE A 154 4.48 -7.46 16.34
C PHE A 154 4.37 -7.89 17.81
N PRO A 155 5.04 -7.23 18.78
CA PRO A 155 4.91 -7.62 20.18
C PRO A 155 3.47 -7.46 20.69
N ILE A 156 2.75 -6.42 20.24
CA ILE A 156 1.35 -6.18 20.61
C ILE A 156 0.43 -7.21 19.95
N GLN A 157 0.63 -7.51 18.66
CA GLN A 157 -0.12 -8.57 17.97
C GLN A 157 0.09 -9.93 18.66
N PHE A 158 1.32 -10.24 19.07
CA PHE A 158 1.64 -11.46 19.80
C PHE A 158 0.94 -11.52 21.17
N LEU A 159 0.95 -10.42 21.93
CA LEU A 159 0.22 -10.30 23.20
C LEU A 159 -1.29 -10.54 23.00
N CYS A 160 -1.88 -9.91 21.98
CA CYS A 160 -3.30 -10.08 21.66
C CYS A 160 -3.65 -11.52 21.24
N TYR A 161 -2.68 -12.28 20.74
CA TYR A 161 -2.83 -13.70 20.44
C TYR A 161 -2.67 -14.59 21.69
N TYR A 162 -1.65 -14.31 22.52
CA TYR A 162 -1.26 -15.17 23.63
C TYR A 162 -2.19 -15.02 24.84
N ASP A 163 -2.53 -13.79 25.23
CA ASP A 163 -3.35 -13.51 26.40
C ASP A 163 -4.72 -12.93 26.01
N LYS A 164 -5.73 -13.81 26.05
CA LYS A 164 -7.11 -13.48 25.72
C LYS A 164 -7.70 -12.42 26.64
N SER A 165 -7.21 -12.29 27.88
CA SER A 165 -7.74 -11.34 28.86
C SER A 165 -7.52 -9.88 28.47
N ILE A 166 -6.50 -9.61 27.64
CA ILE A 166 -6.14 -8.27 27.14
C ILE A 166 -7.24 -7.69 26.24
N LEU A 167 -7.99 -8.56 25.56
CA LEU A 167 -9.06 -8.17 24.64
C LEU A 167 -10.39 -7.88 25.34
N TYR A 168 -10.48 -7.97 26.68
CA TYR A 168 -11.71 -7.74 27.45
C TYR A 168 -11.67 -6.46 28.30
N LYS A 169 -12.87 -5.88 28.45
CA LYS A 169 -13.32 -4.60 29.06
C LYS A 169 -12.28 -3.59 29.63
N ASP A 170 -11.36 -3.95 30.52
CA ASP A 170 -10.53 -2.96 31.24
C ASP A 170 -9.25 -2.54 30.49
N LYS A 171 -8.65 -3.43 29.69
CA LYS A 171 -7.42 -3.16 28.91
C LYS A 171 -7.71 -2.66 27.48
N LEU A 172 -8.99 -2.62 27.12
CA LEU A 172 -9.49 -2.27 25.79
C LEU A 172 -9.36 -0.76 25.49
N VAL A 173 -9.33 0.08 26.52
CA VAL A 173 -9.09 1.53 26.38
C VAL A 173 -7.72 1.78 25.75
N LEU A 174 -6.68 1.11 26.25
CA LEU A 174 -5.31 1.22 25.72
C LEU A 174 -5.19 0.74 24.26
N LEU A 175 -5.95 -0.30 23.89
CA LEU A 175 -5.98 -0.80 22.51
C LEU A 175 -6.78 0.12 21.57
N LYS A 176 -7.86 0.75 22.04
CA LYS A 176 -8.62 1.76 21.27
C LYS A 176 -7.78 2.98 20.99
N GLU A 177 -6.91 3.37 21.91
CA GLU A 177 -6.02 4.50 21.75
C GLU A 177 -5.00 4.34 20.60
N LEU A 178 -4.65 3.10 20.24
CA LEU A 178 -3.79 2.79 19.08
C LEU A 178 -4.44 3.11 17.72
N GLY A 179 -5.77 3.23 17.67
CA GLY A 179 -6.50 3.50 16.41
C GLY A 179 -6.42 2.35 15.41
N LEU A 180 -6.75 1.12 15.82
CA LEU A 180 -6.79 -0.04 14.91
C LEU A 180 -8.00 0.03 13.97
N PRO A 181 -7.87 -0.36 12.69
CA PRO A 181 -8.90 -0.17 11.68
C PRO A 181 -10.14 -1.06 11.84
N ASP A 182 -10.05 -2.22 12.50
CA ASP A 182 -11.19 -3.11 12.78
C ASP A 182 -11.06 -3.78 14.16
N PHE A 183 -12.10 -3.67 14.99
CA PHE A 183 -12.25 -4.40 16.25
C PHE A 183 -13.40 -5.40 16.14
N ASN A 184 -13.08 -6.69 15.95
CA ASN A 184 -14.01 -7.77 16.30
C ASN A 184 -13.73 -8.15 17.77
N PHE A 185 -14.71 -8.69 18.51
CA PHE A 185 -14.60 -8.98 19.97
C PHE A 185 -14.58 -10.50 20.32
N ASN A 186 -14.54 -11.41 19.33
CA ASN A 186 -14.77 -12.85 19.52
C ASN A 186 -13.55 -13.75 19.20
N LEU A 187 -13.67 -15.08 19.36
CA LEU A 187 -12.63 -16.10 19.00
C LEU A 187 -12.02 -15.92 17.59
N ASN A 188 -12.78 -15.29 16.69
CA ASN A 188 -12.35 -14.87 15.36
C ASN A 188 -11.10 -13.96 15.37
N ILE A 189 -10.93 -13.13 16.41
CA ILE A 189 -9.78 -12.21 16.55
C ILE A 189 -8.50 -12.98 16.77
N ASN A 190 -8.50 -13.96 17.67
CA ASN A 190 -7.25 -14.61 18.09
C ASN A 190 -6.59 -15.29 16.90
N ASN A 191 -7.42 -16.01 16.13
CA ASN A 191 -6.97 -16.70 14.94
C ASN A 191 -6.66 -15.71 13.82
N SER A 192 -7.38 -14.59 13.71
CA SER A 192 -7.05 -13.50 12.79
C SER A 192 -5.70 -12.86 13.10
N ASN A 193 -5.45 -12.44 14.36
CA ASN A 193 -4.19 -11.86 14.82
C ASN A 193 -3.02 -12.82 14.62
N TYR A 194 -3.22 -14.10 14.92
CA TYR A 194 -2.25 -15.15 14.58
C TYR A 194 -1.96 -15.16 13.08
N ILE A 195 -2.98 -15.28 12.24
CA ILE A 195 -2.79 -15.37 10.78
C ILE A 195 -2.10 -14.12 10.23
N ASN A 196 -2.47 -12.93 10.72
CA ASN A 196 -1.91 -11.66 10.27
C ASN A 196 -0.47 -11.44 10.72
N LEU A 197 -0.14 -11.79 11.97
CA LEU A 197 1.23 -11.75 12.48
C LEU A 197 2.12 -12.69 11.67
N TYR A 198 1.72 -13.96 11.54
CA TYR A 198 2.52 -14.95 10.82
C TYR A 198 2.57 -14.66 9.32
N ASN A 199 1.52 -14.09 8.72
CA ASN A 199 1.59 -13.62 7.33
C ASN A 199 2.63 -12.51 7.16
N SER A 200 2.66 -11.53 8.06
CA SER A 200 3.62 -10.43 8.01
C SER A 200 5.06 -10.91 8.23
N VAL A 201 5.27 -11.75 9.25
CA VAL A 201 6.59 -12.35 9.53
C VAL A 201 7.05 -13.23 8.37
N TRP A 202 6.16 -14.07 7.82
CA TRP A 202 6.48 -14.94 6.68
C TRP A 202 6.88 -14.14 5.44
N LEU A 203 6.20 -13.03 5.17
CA LEU A 203 6.54 -12.15 4.06
C LEU A 203 7.89 -11.46 4.26
N ILE A 204 8.19 -10.97 5.48
CA ILE A 204 9.50 -10.37 5.78
C ILE A 204 10.63 -11.39 5.62
N VAL A 205 10.46 -12.61 6.15
CA VAL A 205 11.49 -13.66 6.04
C VAL A 205 11.76 -14.01 4.58
N ASN A 206 10.71 -14.19 3.76
CA ASN A 206 10.89 -14.46 2.33
C ASN A 206 11.52 -13.27 1.60
N ASP A 207 11.16 -12.04 1.95
CA ASP A 207 11.74 -10.84 1.34
C ASP A 207 13.26 -10.73 1.62
N VAL A 208 13.69 -11.02 2.85
CA VAL A 208 15.12 -11.08 3.24
C VAL A 208 15.85 -12.21 2.53
N LEU A 209 15.26 -13.42 2.48
CA LEU A 209 15.84 -14.57 1.79
C LEU A 209 16.01 -14.29 0.29
N LEU A 210 14.97 -13.77 -0.36
CA LEU A 210 15.05 -13.35 -1.76
C LEU A 210 16.13 -12.28 -1.91
N GLY A 211 16.25 -11.34 -0.96
CA GLY A 211 17.24 -10.28 -0.97
C GLY A 211 18.68 -10.82 -0.98
N ALA A 212 18.98 -11.72 -0.07
CA ALA A 212 20.26 -12.41 -0.01
C ALA A 212 20.56 -13.20 -1.29
N THR A 213 19.56 -13.89 -1.87
CA THR A 213 19.75 -14.60 -3.15
C THR A 213 20.01 -13.63 -4.30
N THR A 214 19.32 -12.49 -4.36
CA THR A 214 19.53 -11.48 -5.40
C THR A 214 20.92 -10.85 -5.31
N TRP A 215 21.46 -10.64 -4.10
CA TRP A 215 22.83 -10.17 -3.94
C TRP A 215 23.85 -11.14 -4.53
N ASN A 216 23.71 -12.43 -4.26
CA ASN A 216 24.61 -13.44 -4.84
C ASN A 216 24.57 -13.44 -6.37
N VAL A 217 23.38 -13.26 -6.95
CA VAL A 217 23.22 -13.10 -8.41
C VAL A 217 23.89 -11.81 -8.91
N LEU A 218 23.71 -10.69 -8.21
CA LEU A 218 24.32 -9.40 -8.57
C LEU A 218 25.85 -9.43 -8.51
N VAL A 219 26.44 -10.14 -7.55
CA VAL A 219 27.90 -10.29 -7.47
C VAL A 219 28.42 -11.15 -8.63
N ASN A 220 27.76 -12.27 -8.91
CA ASN A 220 28.19 -13.19 -9.96
C ASN A 220 28.06 -12.59 -11.37
N TYR A 221 27.01 -11.79 -11.61
CA TYR A 221 26.72 -11.16 -12.90
C TYR A 221 26.94 -9.63 -12.88
N GLY A 222 27.72 -9.10 -11.94
CA GLY A 222 27.87 -7.65 -11.75
C GLY A 222 28.48 -6.93 -12.95
N ASN A 223 29.48 -7.54 -13.59
CA ASN A 223 30.13 -6.98 -14.79
C ASN A 223 29.15 -6.83 -15.97
N PRO A 224 28.46 -7.88 -16.45
CA PRO A 224 27.52 -7.72 -17.55
C PRO A 224 26.34 -6.81 -17.20
N ILE A 225 25.86 -6.83 -15.94
CA ILE A 225 24.78 -5.93 -15.50
C ILE A 225 25.22 -4.47 -15.52
N SER A 226 26.42 -4.16 -15.03
CA SER A 226 26.93 -2.78 -15.03
C SER A 226 27.18 -2.25 -16.43
N VAL A 227 27.70 -3.07 -17.34
CA VAL A 227 27.85 -2.73 -18.77
C VAL A 227 26.47 -2.49 -19.39
N PHE A 228 25.50 -3.37 -19.16
CA PHE A 228 24.13 -3.18 -19.66
C PHE A 228 23.51 -1.88 -19.14
N LEU A 229 23.61 -1.60 -17.84
CA LEU A 229 23.08 -0.36 -17.27
C LEU A 229 23.75 0.86 -17.89
N ASN A 230 25.09 0.88 -17.98
CA ASN A 230 25.82 2.04 -18.48
C ASN A 230 25.62 2.27 -19.98
N GLU A 231 25.87 1.25 -20.81
CA GLU A 231 25.85 1.40 -22.27
C GLU A 231 24.42 1.45 -22.83
N TYR A 232 23.52 0.61 -22.31
CA TYR A 232 22.17 0.51 -22.84
C TYR A 232 21.19 1.46 -22.15
N VAL A 233 21.11 1.45 -20.81
CA VAL A 233 20.11 2.25 -20.10
C VAL A 233 20.50 3.73 -20.06
N PHE A 234 21.71 4.04 -19.60
CA PHE A 234 22.17 5.43 -19.48
C PHE A 234 22.53 6.02 -20.85
N GLU A 235 23.56 5.51 -21.52
CA GLU A 235 24.08 6.14 -22.74
C GLU A 235 23.09 6.07 -23.92
N ARG A 236 22.45 4.91 -24.14
CA ARG A 236 21.54 4.74 -25.27
C ARG A 236 20.13 5.27 -24.98
N VAL A 237 19.41 4.70 -24.02
CA VAL A 237 17.98 5.01 -23.81
C VAL A 237 17.79 6.42 -23.25
N LEU A 238 18.48 6.79 -22.17
CA LEU A 238 18.29 8.10 -21.53
C LEU A 238 18.88 9.26 -22.33
N PHE A 239 20.01 9.06 -23.03
CA PHE A 239 20.70 10.14 -23.73
C PHE A 239 20.65 10.04 -25.26
N SER A 240 21.23 9.02 -25.88
CA SER A 240 21.37 8.96 -27.35
C SER A 240 20.04 8.96 -28.09
N ASP A 241 19.12 8.08 -27.69
CA ASP A 241 17.82 7.95 -28.35
C ASP A 241 16.93 9.15 -28.02
N PHE A 242 17.07 9.74 -26.83
CA PHE A 242 16.37 10.97 -26.48
C PHE A 242 16.89 12.17 -27.30
N HIS A 243 18.20 12.28 -27.48
CA HIS A 243 18.83 13.28 -28.35
C HIS A 243 18.33 13.13 -29.80
N LYS A 244 18.33 11.90 -30.35
CA LYS A 244 17.81 11.62 -31.70
C LYS A 244 16.34 12.01 -31.84
N LEU A 245 15.53 11.76 -30.81
CA LEU A 245 14.12 12.12 -30.80
C LEU A 245 13.92 13.64 -30.80
N ILE A 246 14.71 14.39 -30.02
CA ILE A 246 14.67 15.86 -30.00
C ILE A 246 15.17 16.45 -31.32
N THR A 247 16.24 15.89 -31.92
CA THR A 247 16.71 16.35 -33.24
C THR A 247 15.70 16.03 -34.34
N TRP A 248 15.05 14.86 -34.27
CA TRP A 248 14.04 14.45 -35.25
C TRP A 248 12.85 15.41 -35.26
N ILE A 249 12.33 15.77 -34.09
CA ILE A 249 11.22 16.73 -34.01
C ILE A 249 11.64 18.16 -34.42
N SER A 250 12.88 18.54 -34.11
CA SER A 250 13.41 19.88 -34.42
C SER A 250 13.64 20.11 -35.91
N TYR A 251 14.20 19.12 -36.63
CA TYR A 251 14.72 19.32 -37.99
C TYR A 251 14.03 18.48 -39.07
N ASN A 252 13.54 17.28 -38.74
CA ASN A 252 13.08 16.31 -39.73
C ASN A 252 11.56 16.25 -39.90
N HIS A 253 10.82 17.18 -39.28
CA HIS A 253 9.37 17.34 -39.38
C HIS A 253 8.55 16.05 -39.10
N PRO A 254 7.98 15.88 -37.90
CA PRO A 254 7.22 14.69 -37.56
C PRO A 254 6.02 14.48 -38.51
N ALA A 255 5.89 13.27 -39.06
CA ALA A 255 4.78 12.85 -39.91
C ALA A 255 4.52 13.73 -41.16
N GLY A 256 5.55 14.43 -41.67
CA GLY A 256 5.43 15.29 -42.85
C GLY A 256 4.74 16.63 -42.60
N PHE A 257 4.40 16.96 -41.35
CA PHE A 257 3.91 18.29 -40.99
C PHE A 257 5.06 19.29 -41.02
N LYS A 258 4.99 20.25 -41.95
CA LYS A 258 5.95 21.35 -42.03
C LYS A 258 5.82 22.26 -40.82
N LEU A 259 6.62 21.97 -39.80
CA LEU A 259 6.75 22.79 -38.60
C LEU A 259 7.50 24.09 -38.92
N ASN A 260 7.32 25.11 -38.09
CA ASN A 260 8.14 26.32 -38.18
C ASN A 260 9.61 26.00 -37.85
N ASN A 261 10.51 26.23 -38.81
CA ASN A 261 11.93 25.90 -38.71
C ASN A 261 12.66 26.69 -37.63
N GLU A 262 12.40 28.00 -37.54
CA GLU A 262 13.08 28.88 -36.58
C GLU A 262 12.74 28.50 -35.14
N LEU A 263 11.44 28.36 -34.86
CA LEU A 263 10.99 27.95 -33.53
C LEU A 263 11.40 26.51 -33.21
N GLY A 264 11.34 25.61 -34.20
CA GLY A 264 11.78 24.23 -34.06
C GLY A 264 13.26 24.15 -33.65
N SER A 265 14.12 24.83 -34.41
CA SER A 265 15.56 24.92 -34.15
C SER A 265 15.88 25.54 -32.79
N PHE A 266 15.17 26.61 -32.41
CA PHE A 266 15.34 27.25 -31.09
C PHE A 266 14.98 26.29 -29.95
N MET A 267 13.80 25.68 -30.00
CA MET A 267 13.34 24.74 -28.97
C MET A 267 14.24 23.49 -28.90
N GLY A 268 14.60 22.93 -30.06
CA GLY A 268 15.51 21.80 -30.16
C GLY A 268 16.86 22.11 -29.52
N SER A 269 17.47 23.24 -29.87
CA SER A 269 18.76 23.67 -29.31
C SER A 269 18.69 23.85 -27.79
N LEU A 270 17.62 24.45 -27.27
CA LEU A 270 17.41 24.65 -25.83
C LEU A 270 17.32 23.31 -25.08
N PHE A 271 16.49 22.37 -25.57
CA PHE A 271 16.34 21.06 -24.92
C PHE A 271 17.58 20.19 -25.05
N LEU A 272 18.28 20.23 -26.19
CA LEU A 272 19.54 19.51 -26.38
C LEU A 272 20.66 20.05 -25.48
N TRP A 273 20.76 21.36 -25.35
CA TRP A 273 21.71 21.98 -24.41
C TRP A 273 21.43 21.50 -22.97
N SER A 274 20.16 21.55 -22.54
CA SER A 274 19.78 21.09 -21.21
C SER A 274 19.99 19.59 -21.00
N LEU A 275 19.76 18.76 -22.04
CA LEU A 275 20.01 17.32 -22.00
C LEU A 275 21.50 17.02 -21.81
N ASN A 276 22.36 17.74 -22.53
CA ASN A 276 23.81 17.59 -22.42
C ASN A 276 24.31 18.04 -21.04
N SER A 277 23.78 19.14 -20.49
CA SER A 277 24.09 19.54 -19.12
C SER A 277 23.69 18.48 -18.09
N TRP A 278 22.51 17.87 -18.25
CA TRP A 278 22.06 16.79 -17.37
C TRP A 278 22.92 15.53 -17.50
N LYS A 279 23.39 15.22 -18.71
CA LYS A 279 24.31 14.10 -18.96
C LYS A 279 25.59 14.25 -18.15
N VAL A 280 26.20 15.43 -18.18
CA VAL A 280 27.41 15.73 -17.39
C VAL A 280 27.14 15.55 -15.89
N ILE A 281 26.01 16.06 -15.39
CA ILE A 281 25.64 15.92 -13.98
C ILE A 281 25.50 14.44 -13.59
N ILE A 282 24.82 13.61 -14.40
CA ILE A 282 24.67 12.17 -14.11
C ILE A 282 26.01 11.44 -14.18
N GLN A 283 26.85 11.75 -15.16
CA GLN A 283 28.15 11.11 -15.30
C GLN A 283 29.05 11.38 -14.09
N GLU A 284 29.09 12.62 -13.61
CA GLU A 284 29.87 13.00 -12.43
C GLU A 284 29.28 12.46 -11.11
N THR A 285 27.95 12.48 -10.96
CA THR A 285 27.30 12.12 -9.68
C THR A 285 27.07 10.63 -9.51
N ILE A 286 26.61 9.91 -10.55
CA ILE A 286 26.22 8.50 -10.43
C ILE A 286 27.33 7.57 -10.94
N LEU A 287 28.00 7.96 -12.03
CA LEU A 287 28.96 7.09 -12.73
C LEU A 287 30.42 7.30 -12.32
N SER A 288 30.71 8.19 -11.38
CA SER A 288 32.05 8.35 -10.81
C SER A 288 32.51 7.10 -10.06
N GLU A 289 33.79 6.75 -10.18
CA GLU A 289 34.40 5.54 -9.57
C GLU A 289 34.25 5.50 -8.04
N THR A 290 34.30 6.65 -7.38
CA THR A 290 34.10 6.75 -5.92
C THR A 290 32.65 6.39 -5.55
N ASN A 291 31.69 6.93 -6.29
CA ASN A 291 30.26 6.71 -6.06
C ASN A 291 29.81 5.31 -6.49
N LYS A 292 30.48 4.69 -7.46
CA LYS A 292 30.27 3.27 -7.81
C LYS A 292 30.53 2.36 -6.61
N ARG A 293 31.65 2.54 -5.90
CA ARG A 293 31.97 1.72 -4.70
C ARG A 293 30.92 1.91 -3.61
N PHE A 294 30.54 3.16 -3.34
CA PHE A 294 29.50 3.47 -2.37
C PHE A 294 28.13 2.88 -2.78
N SER A 295 27.78 2.93 -4.06
CA SER A 295 26.54 2.36 -4.59
C SER A 295 26.51 0.83 -4.43
N VAL A 296 27.63 0.14 -4.67
CA VAL A 296 27.74 -1.31 -4.47
C VAL A 296 27.61 -1.67 -3.00
N THR A 297 28.27 -0.95 -2.09
CA THR A 297 28.14 -1.21 -0.65
C THR A 297 26.74 -0.91 -0.14
N LEU A 298 26.10 0.16 -0.61
CA LEU A 298 24.72 0.48 -0.27
C LEU A 298 23.75 -0.59 -0.80
N THR A 299 23.93 -1.02 -2.05
CA THR A 299 23.13 -2.10 -2.67
C THR A 299 23.27 -3.40 -1.89
N ASN A 300 24.48 -3.72 -1.41
CA ASN A 300 24.73 -4.88 -0.56
C ASN A 300 23.89 -4.82 0.73
N VAL A 301 23.96 -3.71 1.46
CA VAL A 301 23.18 -3.52 2.70
C VAL A 301 21.67 -3.62 2.42
N LEU A 302 21.18 -2.99 1.36
CA LEU A 302 19.76 -3.01 1.00
C LEU A 302 19.28 -4.42 0.62
N CYS A 303 20.09 -5.19 -0.13
CA CYS A 303 19.74 -6.57 -0.46
C CYS A 303 19.62 -7.45 0.79
N HIS A 304 20.49 -7.26 1.78
CA HIS A 304 20.40 -8.00 3.05
C HIS A 304 19.21 -7.60 3.91
N LEU A 305 18.69 -6.37 3.76
CA LEU A 305 17.44 -5.94 4.39
C LEU A 305 16.19 -6.50 3.68
N GLY A 306 16.29 -6.82 2.38
CA GLY A 306 15.25 -7.48 1.59
C GLY A 306 15.15 -6.98 0.15
N VAL A 307 14.56 -7.77 -0.76
CA VAL A 307 14.35 -7.35 -2.17
C VAL A 307 13.48 -6.10 -2.26
N THR A 308 12.52 -5.92 -1.36
CA THR A 308 11.67 -4.72 -1.34
C THR A 308 12.48 -3.44 -1.16
N PHE A 309 13.57 -3.47 -0.38
CA PHE A 309 14.47 -2.33 -0.22
C PHE A 309 15.29 -2.08 -1.48
N LEU A 310 15.75 -3.14 -2.17
CA LEU A 310 16.42 -3.01 -3.47
C LEU A 310 15.47 -2.39 -4.52
N LEU A 311 14.23 -2.85 -4.60
CA LEU A 311 13.23 -2.30 -5.52
C LEU A 311 12.89 -0.83 -5.21
N ALA A 312 12.78 -0.48 -3.92
CA ALA A 312 12.57 0.89 -3.48
C ALA A 312 13.76 1.79 -3.88
N PHE A 313 14.99 1.28 -3.77
CA PHE A 313 16.19 2.00 -4.20
C PHE A 313 16.26 2.18 -5.72
N ILE A 314 15.89 1.15 -6.49
CA ILE A 314 15.76 1.26 -7.95
C ILE A 314 14.75 2.34 -8.34
N LEU A 315 13.61 2.41 -7.65
CA LEU A 315 12.61 3.46 -7.87
C LEU A 315 13.17 4.87 -7.60
N ASP A 316 13.95 5.04 -6.54
CA ASP A 316 14.58 6.32 -6.23
C ASP A 316 15.64 6.71 -7.28
N ILE A 317 16.45 5.76 -7.75
CA ILE A 317 17.39 5.98 -8.87
C ILE A 317 16.64 6.35 -10.16
N LEU A 318 15.54 5.66 -10.49
CA LEU A 318 14.73 5.96 -11.67
C LEU A 318 14.11 7.37 -11.58
N ASN A 319 13.60 7.76 -10.41
CA ASN A 319 13.07 9.11 -10.20
C ASN A 319 14.18 10.17 -10.35
N LEU A 320 15.36 9.94 -9.75
CA LEU A 320 16.50 10.85 -9.83
C LEU A 320 16.99 11.01 -11.28
N THR A 321 17.19 9.90 -11.99
CA THR A 321 17.75 9.91 -13.34
C THR A 321 16.82 10.55 -14.36
N THR A 322 15.50 10.48 -14.13
CA THR A 322 14.47 11.00 -15.05
C THR A 322 13.97 12.42 -14.72
N ILE A 323 14.64 13.16 -13.82
CA ILE A 323 14.27 14.55 -13.48
C ILE A 323 14.22 15.46 -14.72
N HIS A 324 15.20 15.34 -15.62
CA HIS A 324 15.24 16.11 -16.86
C HIS A 324 13.98 15.90 -17.75
N ILE A 325 13.46 14.66 -17.81
CA ILE A 325 12.22 14.34 -18.53
C ILE A 325 11.03 15.08 -17.90
N VAL A 326 10.95 15.11 -16.56
CA VAL A 326 9.91 15.85 -15.84
C VAL A 326 10.00 17.33 -16.14
N TRP A 327 11.21 17.89 -16.16
CA TRP A 327 11.46 19.30 -16.48
C TRP A 327 11.08 19.65 -17.92
N PHE A 328 11.41 18.81 -18.91
CA PHE A 328 11.09 19.04 -20.32
C PHE A 328 9.59 18.96 -20.57
N TYR A 329 8.92 17.98 -19.95
CA TYR A 329 7.47 17.88 -19.98
C TYR A 329 6.82 19.12 -19.34
N HIS A 330 7.28 19.54 -18.17
CA HIS A 330 6.71 20.69 -17.47
C HIS A 330 6.88 22.01 -18.23
N THR A 331 8.06 22.25 -18.80
CA THR A 331 8.34 23.45 -19.59
C THR A 331 7.52 23.47 -20.88
N SER A 332 7.51 22.38 -21.64
CA SER A 332 6.71 22.28 -22.87
C SER A 332 5.20 22.38 -22.62
N ALA A 333 4.70 21.76 -21.55
CA ALA A 333 3.30 21.86 -21.14
C ALA A 333 2.91 23.30 -20.80
N ARG A 334 3.76 24.03 -20.05
CA ARG A 334 3.50 25.44 -19.71
C ARG A 334 3.53 26.35 -20.94
N ILE A 335 4.48 26.15 -21.86
CA ILE A 335 4.55 26.92 -23.10
C ILE A 335 3.29 26.68 -23.93
N TYR A 336 2.89 25.42 -24.10
CA TYR A 336 1.65 25.06 -24.80
C TYR A 336 0.41 25.67 -24.15
N GLN A 337 0.27 25.53 -22.83
CA GLN A 337 -0.85 26.10 -22.08
C GLN A 337 -0.94 27.61 -22.26
N LYS A 338 0.19 28.33 -22.12
CA LYS A 338 0.24 29.78 -22.30
C LYS A 338 -0.10 30.21 -23.72
N GLN A 339 0.39 29.49 -24.73
CA GLN A 339 0.04 29.78 -26.12
C GLN A 339 -1.46 29.60 -26.38
N VAL A 340 -2.06 28.53 -25.87
CA VAL A 340 -3.51 28.30 -26.00
C VAL A 340 -4.32 29.36 -25.24
N GLU A 341 -3.89 29.79 -24.06
CA GLU A 341 -4.51 30.89 -23.30
C GLU A 341 -4.47 32.23 -24.07
N ILE A 342 -3.33 32.56 -24.68
CA ILE A 342 -3.18 33.77 -25.50
C ILE A 342 -4.06 33.69 -26.75
N LEU A 343 -4.07 32.54 -27.45
CA LEU A 343 -4.93 32.32 -28.62
C LEU A 343 -6.41 32.45 -28.27
N LYS A 344 -6.85 31.92 -27.13
CA LYS A 344 -8.23 32.08 -26.64
C LYS A 344 -8.57 33.55 -26.39
N SER A 345 -7.65 34.30 -25.80
CA SER A 345 -7.83 35.73 -25.49
C SER A 345 -7.91 36.57 -26.78
N LEU A 346 -7.03 36.32 -27.75
CA LEU A 346 -7.05 36.98 -29.05
C LEU A 346 -8.28 36.60 -29.88
N PHE A 347 -8.71 35.34 -29.81
CA PHE A 347 -9.94 34.91 -30.48
C PHE A 347 -11.17 35.61 -29.91
N GLN A 348 -11.18 35.93 -28.62
CA GLN A 348 -12.23 36.76 -28.02
C GLN A 348 -12.16 38.21 -28.54
N LEU A 349 -10.95 38.77 -28.70
CA LEU A 349 -10.74 40.10 -29.29
C LEU A 349 -11.36 40.18 -30.70
N PHE A 350 -11.18 39.20 -31.58
CA PHE A 350 -11.82 39.20 -32.92
C PHE A 350 -13.34 39.10 -32.89
N ARG A 351 -13.89 38.51 -31.83
CA ARG A 351 -15.34 38.43 -31.63
C ARG A 351 -15.91 39.71 -31.03
N GLY A 352 -15.09 40.73 -30.79
CA GLY A 352 -15.48 41.94 -30.07
C GLY A 352 -15.84 41.66 -28.62
N LYS A 353 -15.16 40.71 -27.98
CA LYS A 353 -15.47 40.23 -26.63
C LYS A 353 -14.26 40.37 -25.70
N LYS A 354 -14.49 40.83 -24.47
CA LYS A 354 -13.47 41.03 -23.43
C LYS A 354 -13.87 40.34 -22.14
N TYR A 355 -12.95 39.58 -21.53
CA TYR A 355 -13.18 38.98 -20.23
C TYR A 355 -13.09 40.04 -19.13
N ASN A 356 -14.16 40.23 -18.36
CA ASN A 356 -14.24 41.15 -17.25
C ASN A 356 -13.92 40.41 -15.94
N VAL A 357 -12.73 40.68 -15.39
CA VAL A 357 -12.24 40.04 -14.15
C VAL A 357 -13.12 40.37 -12.94
N LEU A 358 -13.71 41.57 -12.88
CA LEU A 358 -14.53 42.00 -11.75
C LEU A 358 -15.89 41.27 -11.70
N ARG A 359 -16.42 40.89 -12.87
CA ARG A 359 -17.73 40.22 -12.99
C ARG A 359 -17.64 38.74 -13.40
N ASN A 360 -16.42 38.20 -13.51
CA ASN A 360 -16.15 36.84 -13.98
C ASN A 360 -16.98 36.40 -15.21
N ARG A 361 -17.13 37.30 -16.19
CA ARG A 361 -17.93 37.06 -17.41
C ARG A 361 -17.28 37.70 -18.63
N VAL A 362 -17.67 37.25 -19.82
CA VAL A 362 -17.25 37.82 -21.11
C VAL A 362 -18.26 38.89 -21.53
N ASP A 363 -17.83 40.14 -21.59
CA ASP A 363 -18.63 41.30 -22.01
C ASP A 363 -18.32 41.69 -23.47
N HIS A 364 -19.27 42.35 -24.15
CA HIS A 364 -19.03 42.97 -25.46
C HIS A 364 -18.12 44.19 -25.31
N LEU A 365 -17.23 44.38 -26.30
CA LEU A 365 -16.23 45.45 -26.31
C LEU A 365 -16.88 46.84 -26.41
N ASP A 366 -17.97 46.96 -27.17
CA ASP A 366 -18.74 48.19 -27.41
C ASP A 366 -19.17 48.92 -26.12
N ASN A 367 -19.25 48.20 -24.98
CA ASN A 367 -19.59 48.77 -23.68
C ASN A 367 -18.45 49.58 -23.03
N TYR A 368 -17.24 49.50 -23.58
CA TYR A 368 -16.04 50.16 -23.05
C TYR A 368 -15.53 51.31 -23.94
N SER A 369 -16.05 51.40 -25.16
CA SER A 369 -15.59 52.32 -26.20
C SER A 369 -16.25 53.68 -26.03
N GLN A 370 -15.47 54.75 -25.81
CA GLN A 370 -15.97 56.11 -25.96
C GLN A 370 -16.05 56.47 -27.45
N PRO A 371 -16.96 57.39 -27.88
CA PRO A 371 -17.34 57.56 -29.28
C PRO A 371 -16.22 57.98 -30.27
N ASN A 372 -15.02 58.33 -29.79
CA ASN A 372 -13.99 59.02 -30.59
C ASN A 372 -12.60 58.37 -30.58
N GLU A 373 -12.42 57.16 -30.04
CA GLU A 373 -11.10 56.51 -30.03
C GLU A 373 -10.91 55.55 -31.23
N PHE A 374 -10.23 56.04 -32.26
CA PHE A 374 -9.76 55.26 -33.44
C PHE A 374 -8.74 54.15 -33.11
N LEU A 375 -8.43 53.90 -31.83
CA LEU A 375 -7.49 52.87 -31.37
C LEU A 375 -8.00 51.43 -31.58
N GLU A 376 -9.28 51.23 -31.88
CA GLU A 376 -9.88 49.90 -32.04
C GLU A 376 -9.41 49.18 -33.32
N VAL A 377 -9.18 49.90 -34.42
CA VAL A 377 -8.79 49.29 -35.71
C VAL A 377 -7.33 48.83 -35.67
N ASP A 378 -6.43 49.66 -35.17
CA ASP A 378 -5.00 49.32 -35.06
C ASP A 378 -4.76 48.18 -34.06
N GLN A 379 -5.49 48.17 -32.93
CA GLN A 379 -5.42 47.10 -31.95
C GLN A 379 -5.96 45.78 -32.51
N LEU A 380 -7.06 45.82 -33.27
CA LEU A 380 -7.60 44.65 -33.94
C LEU A 380 -6.62 44.12 -35.00
N LEU A 381 -6.04 45.00 -35.82
CA LEU A 381 -5.04 44.63 -36.84
C LEU A 381 -3.82 43.96 -36.20
N LEU A 382 -3.22 44.59 -35.17
CA LEU A 382 -2.10 44.01 -34.45
C LEU A 382 -2.46 42.66 -33.81
N GLY A 383 -3.66 42.56 -33.22
CA GLY A 383 -4.20 41.33 -32.69
C GLY A 383 -4.32 40.23 -33.75
N THR A 384 -4.82 40.56 -34.95
CA THR A 384 -4.95 39.61 -36.08
C THR A 384 -3.60 39.09 -36.54
N LEU A 385 -2.60 39.98 -36.69
CA LEU A 385 -1.26 39.60 -37.09
C LEU A 385 -0.64 38.66 -36.06
N LEU A 386 -0.68 39.04 -34.78
CA LEU A 386 -0.13 38.24 -33.69
C LEU A 386 -0.83 36.88 -33.57
N PHE A 387 -2.16 36.85 -33.71
CA PHE A 387 -2.91 35.60 -33.74
C PHE A 387 -2.51 34.68 -34.89
N MET A 388 -2.40 35.22 -36.11
CA MET A 388 -1.97 34.45 -37.27
C MET A 388 -0.58 33.83 -37.04
N ILE A 389 0.37 34.61 -36.49
CA ILE A 389 1.69 34.09 -36.11
C ILE A 389 1.56 32.98 -35.08
N LEU A 390 0.82 33.20 -33.98
CA LEU A 390 0.69 32.20 -32.91
C LEU A 390 -0.01 30.92 -33.37
N VAL A 391 -1.00 31.00 -34.27
CA VAL A 391 -1.65 29.83 -34.86
C VAL A 391 -0.67 29.05 -35.72
N LEU A 392 0.17 29.74 -36.51
CA LEU A 392 1.20 29.08 -37.33
C LEU A 392 2.32 28.44 -36.49
N LEU A 393 2.60 28.98 -35.29
CA LEU A 393 3.59 28.42 -34.36
C LEU A 393 3.03 27.29 -33.49
N LEU A 394 1.71 27.20 -33.33
CA LEU A 394 1.05 26.24 -32.45
C LEU A 394 1.37 24.78 -32.79
N PRO A 395 1.39 24.33 -34.06
CA PRO A 395 1.75 22.95 -34.40
C PRO A 395 3.14 22.57 -33.91
N THR A 396 4.11 23.47 -33.99
CA THR A 396 5.49 23.22 -33.52
C THR A 396 5.51 23.01 -32.01
N ILE A 397 4.89 23.91 -31.24
CA ILE A 397 4.85 23.79 -29.77
C ILE A 397 4.05 22.55 -29.34
N PHE A 398 2.94 22.26 -30.02
CA PHE A 398 2.15 21.07 -29.75
C PHE A 398 2.94 19.78 -30.01
N ALA A 399 3.73 19.72 -31.08
CA ALA A 399 4.57 18.56 -31.36
C ALA A 399 5.57 18.31 -30.22
N PHE A 400 6.27 19.35 -29.73
CA PHE A 400 7.22 19.20 -28.61
C PHE A 400 6.52 18.81 -27.31
N TYR A 401 5.35 19.40 -27.03
CA TYR A 401 4.53 19.00 -25.90
C TYR A 401 4.12 17.52 -25.98
N LEU A 402 3.64 17.07 -27.13
CA LEU A 402 3.16 15.71 -27.35
C LEU A 402 4.29 14.69 -27.15
N THR A 403 5.49 14.96 -27.69
CA THR A 403 6.63 14.03 -27.55
C THR A 403 7.06 13.90 -26.09
N PHE A 404 7.25 15.01 -25.37
CA PHE A 404 7.64 14.95 -23.96
C PHE A 404 6.52 14.40 -23.07
N PHE A 405 5.25 14.63 -23.41
CA PHE A 405 4.11 14.00 -22.75
C PHE A 405 4.15 12.48 -22.90
N MET A 406 4.40 11.95 -24.11
CA MET A 406 4.48 10.50 -24.34
C MET A 406 5.66 9.86 -23.61
N ILE A 407 6.83 10.53 -23.59
CA ILE A 407 7.99 10.05 -22.84
C ILE A 407 7.71 10.07 -21.33
N ARG A 408 7.09 11.14 -20.82
CA ARG A 408 6.68 11.23 -19.42
C ARG A 408 5.67 10.14 -19.06
N LEU A 409 4.71 9.87 -19.94
CA LEU A 409 3.73 8.80 -19.74
C LEU A 409 4.42 7.43 -19.66
N SER A 410 5.36 7.15 -20.58
CA SER A 410 6.17 5.92 -20.54
C SER A 410 6.94 5.79 -19.23
N ASN A 411 7.61 6.85 -18.78
CA ASN A 411 8.31 6.87 -17.49
C ASN A 411 7.37 6.57 -16.31
N ILE A 412 6.19 7.19 -16.27
CA ILE A 412 5.19 6.90 -15.21
C ILE A 412 4.72 5.44 -15.25
N LEU A 413 4.58 4.84 -16.43
CA LEU A 413 4.21 3.42 -16.56
C LEU A 413 5.30 2.50 -16.00
N VAL A 414 6.57 2.80 -16.27
CA VAL A 414 7.72 2.05 -15.72
C VAL A 414 7.76 2.19 -14.20
N LEU A 415 7.65 3.40 -13.66
CA LEU A 415 7.61 3.64 -12.21
C LEU A 415 6.44 2.89 -11.55
N ASN A 416 5.24 2.96 -12.14
CA ASN A 416 4.08 2.23 -11.64
C ASN A 416 4.26 0.71 -11.67
N PHE A 417 4.96 0.18 -12.68
CA PHE A 417 5.26 -1.24 -12.76
C PHE A 417 6.10 -1.71 -11.56
N PHE A 418 7.19 -1.00 -11.26
CA PHE A 418 8.03 -1.30 -10.10
C PHE A 418 7.29 -1.10 -8.77
N GLU A 419 6.48 -0.05 -8.64
CA GLU A 419 5.65 0.14 -7.44
C GLU A 419 4.61 -0.97 -7.26
N ASN A 420 4.03 -1.49 -8.34
CA ASN A 420 3.11 -2.63 -8.27
C ASN A 420 3.85 -3.90 -7.86
N LEU A 421 5.07 -4.15 -8.37
CA LEU A 421 5.91 -5.26 -7.91
C LEU A 421 6.21 -5.16 -6.41
N LEU A 422 6.52 -3.95 -5.92
CA LEU A 422 6.73 -3.70 -4.50
C LEU A 422 5.47 -3.98 -3.66
N ILE A 423 4.28 -3.65 -4.17
CA ILE A 423 3.00 -3.99 -3.51
C ILE A 423 2.78 -5.50 -3.50
N ILE A 424 3.08 -6.21 -4.59
CA ILE A 424 2.94 -7.67 -4.67
C ILE A 424 3.81 -8.33 -3.60
N ILE A 425 5.11 -8.00 -3.54
CA ILE A 425 6.03 -8.65 -2.61
C ILE A 425 5.66 -8.34 -1.14
N ASN A 426 5.21 -7.12 -0.84
CA ASN A 426 4.89 -6.71 0.53
C ASN A 426 3.54 -7.24 1.06
N PHE A 427 2.54 -7.45 0.19
CA PHE A 427 1.15 -7.61 0.64
C PHE A 427 0.47 -8.90 0.15
N VAL A 428 1.09 -9.73 -0.69
CA VAL A 428 0.47 -10.99 -1.14
C VAL A 428 0.18 -11.90 0.06
N PRO A 429 -1.03 -12.44 0.22
CA PRO A 429 -1.40 -13.29 1.36
C PRO A 429 -0.87 -14.73 1.23
N ILE A 430 0.45 -14.89 1.06
CA ILE A 430 1.10 -16.20 0.83
C ILE A 430 0.83 -17.17 1.99
N PHE A 431 0.93 -16.68 3.23
CA PHE A 431 0.70 -17.51 4.41
C PHE A 431 -0.75 -17.99 4.51
N VAL A 432 -1.72 -17.13 4.14
CA VAL A 432 -3.14 -17.50 4.11
C VAL A 432 -3.39 -18.58 3.06
N ILE A 433 -2.77 -18.48 1.88
CA ILE A 433 -2.86 -19.49 0.83
C ILE A 433 -2.25 -20.82 1.31
N LEU A 434 -1.09 -20.77 1.97
CA LEU A 434 -0.44 -21.94 2.56
C LEU A 434 -1.32 -22.61 3.61
N LEU A 435 -1.95 -21.82 4.49
CA LEU A 435 -2.90 -22.33 5.48
C LEU A 435 -4.11 -22.98 4.82
N LYS A 436 -4.65 -22.38 3.77
CA LYS A 436 -5.77 -22.95 3.02
C LYS A 436 -5.42 -24.30 2.39
N PHE A 437 -4.21 -24.43 1.85
CA PHE A 437 -3.70 -25.67 1.29
C PHE A 437 -3.48 -26.75 2.36
N LYS A 438 -2.89 -26.37 3.51
CA LYS A 438 -2.59 -27.30 4.60
C LYS A 438 -3.83 -27.76 5.37
N ASN A 439 -4.73 -26.82 5.70
CA ASN A 439 -5.98 -27.11 6.39
C ASN A 439 -6.99 -25.96 6.17
N SER A 440 -7.91 -26.18 5.23
CA SER A 440 -8.94 -25.19 4.88
C SER A 440 -9.89 -24.84 6.03
N SER A 441 -10.06 -25.74 7.02
CA SER A 441 -10.92 -25.50 8.18
C SER A 441 -10.39 -24.45 9.17
N ARG A 442 -9.12 -24.04 9.02
CA ARG A 442 -8.54 -22.90 9.77
C ARG A 442 -9.05 -21.54 9.30
N LEU A 443 -9.54 -21.46 8.06
CA LEU A 443 -9.96 -20.22 7.41
C LEU A 443 -11.48 -20.22 7.24
N GLN A 444 -12.19 -19.79 8.27
CA GLN A 444 -13.64 -19.80 8.25
C GLN A 444 -14.24 -18.73 7.36
N GLY A 445 -15.10 -19.17 6.45
CA GLY A 445 -16.00 -18.36 5.64
C GLY A 445 -17.48 -18.54 6.02
N GLY A 446 -17.81 -19.40 7.00
CA GLY A 446 -19.17 -19.65 7.49
C GLY A 446 -19.42 -21.13 7.83
N LEU A 447 -20.69 -21.49 8.00
CA LEU A 447 -21.14 -22.86 8.27
C LEU A 447 -21.90 -23.44 7.07
N LYS A 448 -21.76 -24.75 6.86
CA LYS A 448 -22.54 -25.52 5.88
C LYS A 448 -23.21 -26.69 6.60
N PHE A 449 -24.54 -26.73 6.52
CA PHE A 449 -25.34 -27.86 6.98
C PHE A 449 -25.65 -28.78 5.80
N GLN A 450 -25.35 -30.07 5.93
CA GLN A 450 -25.72 -31.10 4.96
C GLN A 450 -26.72 -32.05 5.62
N ILE A 451 -27.84 -32.31 4.95
CA ILE A 451 -28.83 -33.28 5.42
C ILE A 451 -28.27 -34.68 5.10
N LEU A 452 -28.08 -35.49 6.12
CA LEU A 452 -27.68 -36.89 5.96
C LEU A 452 -28.94 -37.71 5.75
N ASP A 453 -29.36 -37.86 4.49
CA ASP A 453 -30.48 -38.74 4.16
C ASP A 453 -30.09 -40.20 4.40
N LYS A 454 -30.61 -40.79 5.50
CA LYS A 454 -30.81 -42.24 5.65
C LYS A 454 -31.68 -42.61 6.87
N LYS A 455 -32.90 -43.06 6.55
CA LYS A 455 -33.64 -44.22 7.09
C LYS A 455 -33.96 -44.31 8.60
N LEU A 456 -34.55 -43.29 9.21
CA LEU A 456 -35.37 -43.45 10.43
C LEU A 456 -36.65 -42.60 10.28
N PRO A 457 -37.86 -43.15 10.54
CA PRO A 457 -39.12 -42.47 10.24
C PRO A 457 -39.34 -41.17 11.05
N ASN A 458 -38.63 -40.97 12.16
CA ASN A 458 -38.90 -39.87 13.10
C ASN A 458 -37.70 -38.93 13.38
N CYS A 459 -36.55 -39.07 12.72
CA CYS A 459 -35.36 -38.25 13.01
C CYS A 459 -34.55 -37.91 11.75
N SER A 460 -34.32 -36.61 11.53
CA SER A 460 -33.41 -36.10 10.49
C SER A 460 -32.04 -35.78 11.10
N TYR A 461 -30.96 -36.29 10.49
CA TYR A 461 -29.60 -35.98 10.91
C TYR A 461 -29.02 -34.85 10.07
N LEU A 462 -28.48 -33.82 10.72
CA LEU A 462 -27.76 -32.72 10.08
C LEU A 462 -26.26 -32.85 10.36
N GLU A 463 -25.45 -32.84 9.31
CA GLU A 463 -24.01 -32.71 9.41
C GLU A 463 -23.62 -31.23 9.36
N LEU A 464 -23.08 -30.72 10.47
CA LEU A 464 -22.46 -29.40 10.54
C LEU A 464 -21.02 -29.50 10.06
N SER A 465 -20.71 -28.77 9.00
CA SER A 465 -19.36 -28.68 8.43
C SER A 465 -18.94 -27.22 8.29
N ASN A 466 -17.63 -26.97 8.34
CA ASN A 466 -17.06 -25.64 8.15
C ASN A 466 -16.98 -25.29 6.65
N LYS A 467 -17.44 -24.09 6.27
CA LYS A 467 -17.25 -23.54 4.94
C LYS A 467 -15.98 -22.69 4.95
N SER A 468 -14.94 -23.13 4.23
CA SER A 468 -13.70 -22.35 4.12
C SER A 468 -13.85 -21.12 3.21
N LEU A 469 -13.08 -20.07 3.47
CA LEU A 469 -12.98 -18.89 2.59
C LEU A 469 -12.61 -19.26 1.14
N THR A 470 -13.27 -18.64 0.18
CA THR A 470 -12.94 -18.77 -1.25
C THR A 470 -11.68 -17.96 -1.60
N TYR A 471 -11.02 -18.28 -2.73
CA TYR A 471 -9.84 -17.50 -3.15
C TYR A 471 -10.20 -16.07 -3.54
N SER A 472 -11.38 -15.86 -4.14
CA SER A 472 -11.88 -14.52 -4.46
C SER A 472 -12.07 -13.66 -3.21
N GLU A 473 -12.60 -14.21 -2.13
CA GLU A 473 -12.74 -13.51 -0.84
C GLU A 473 -11.38 -13.15 -0.24
N ILE A 474 -10.39 -14.05 -0.28
CA ILE A 474 -9.02 -13.80 0.21
C ILE A 474 -8.35 -12.68 -0.59
N PHE A 475 -8.48 -12.68 -1.91
CA PHE A 475 -7.82 -11.70 -2.79
C PHE A 475 -8.61 -10.40 -2.97
N LYS A 476 -9.86 -10.30 -2.47
CA LYS A 476 -10.72 -9.10 -2.65
C LYS A 476 -10.04 -7.83 -2.15
N ASN A 477 -9.50 -7.86 -0.93
CA ASN A 477 -8.83 -6.70 -0.33
C ASN A 477 -7.46 -6.45 -0.95
N PHE A 478 -6.74 -7.51 -1.34
CA PHE A 478 -5.47 -7.39 -2.06
C PHE A 478 -5.64 -6.71 -3.43
N ALA A 479 -6.65 -7.10 -4.20
CA ALA A 479 -6.97 -6.49 -5.48
C ALA A 479 -7.36 -5.00 -5.34
N ALA A 480 -7.97 -4.62 -4.21
CA ALA A 480 -8.31 -3.24 -3.92
C ALA A 480 -7.08 -2.33 -3.73
N LEU A 481 -5.91 -2.87 -3.36
CA LEU A 481 -4.65 -2.09 -3.31
C LEU A 481 -4.23 -1.54 -4.69
N PHE A 482 -4.65 -2.18 -5.78
CA PHE A 482 -4.33 -1.75 -7.15
C PHE A 482 -5.32 -0.75 -7.75
N LYS A 483 -6.35 -0.33 -6.99
CA LYS A 483 -7.42 0.58 -7.46
C LYS A 483 -6.87 1.91 -8.01
N ARG A 484 -5.66 2.32 -7.61
CA ARG A 484 -4.91 3.46 -8.16
C ARG A 484 -4.82 3.46 -9.70
N LEU A 485 -4.56 2.30 -10.32
CA LEU A 485 -4.42 2.18 -11.78
C LEU A 485 -5.70 2.58 -12.52
N LYS A 486 -6.86 2.35 -11.90
CA LYS A 486 -8.16 2.64 -12.51
C LYS A 486 -8.43 4.15 -12.55
N ASN A 487 -8.11 4.87 -11.46
CA ASN A 487 -8.28 6.32 -11.37
C ASN A 487 -7.25 7.07 -12.24
N PHE A 488 -6.03 6.52 -12.38
CA PHE A 488 -4.99 7.09 -13.24
C PHE A 488 -5.44 7.17 -14.71
N ARG A 489 -6.08 6.12 -15.25
CA ARG A 489 -6.51 6.10 -16.66
C ARG A 489 -7.53 7.19 -17.00
N THR A 490 -8.47 7.47 -16.09
CA THR A 490 -9.54 8.45 -16.33
C THR A 490 -9.05 9.89 -16.28
N SER A 491 -7.98 10.19 -15.53
CA SER A 491 -7.45 11.55 -15.42
C SER A 491 -6.53 11.93 -16.59
N ILE A 492 -5.75 10.99 -17.14
CA ILE A 492 -4.73 11.27 -18.18
C ILE A 492 -5.29 12.00 -19.39
N LEU A 493 -6.43 11.55 -19.93
CA LEU A 493 -7.05 12.17 -21.12
C LEU A 493 -7.44 13.63 -20.86
N SER A 494 -8.05 13.91 -19.70
CA SER A 494 -8.44 15.27 -19.34
C SER A 494 -7.24 16.19 -19.05
N VAL A 495 -6.17 15.63 -18.48
CA VAL A 495 -4.91 16.33 -18.20
C VAL A 495 -4.17 16.65 -19.50
N PHE A 496 -4.16 15.72 -20.46
CA PHE A 496 -3.56 15.87 -21.78
C PHE A 496 -4.16 17.05 -22.56
N PHE A 497 -5.49 17.08 -22.75
CA PHE A 497 -6.13 18.14 -23.53
C PHE A 497 -6.02 19.53 -22.88
N LYS A 498 -5.90 19.61 -21.55
CA LYS A 498 -5.74 20.87 -20.83
C LYS A 498 -4.29 21.35 -20.76
N GLY A 499 -3.31 20.50 -21.06
CA GLY A 499 -1.90 20.79 -20.79
C GLY A 499 -1.57 20.84 -19.30
N ASN A 500 -2.45 20.31 -18.43
CA ASN A 500 -2.22 20.29 -17.00
C ASN A 500 -1.10 19.28 -16.65
N LEU A 501 -0.51 19.45 -15.48
CA LEU A 501 0.54 18.54 -14.99
C LEU A 501 -0.10 17.28 -14.40
N ILE A 502 0.53 16.13 -14.66
CA ILE A 502 0.13 14.85 -14.05
C ILE A 502 0.56 14.84 -12.58
N SER A 503 -0.39 14.93 -11.66
CA SER A 503 -0.16 14.70 -10.24
C SER A 503 -0.43 13.24 -9.87
N LEU A 504 0.48 12.64 -9.11
CA LEU A 504 0.31 11.30 -8.54
C LEU A 504 0.12 11.46 -7.03
N ASN A 505 -1.11 11.25 -6.54
CA ASN A 505 -1.36 11.23 -5.10
C ASN A 505 -1.02 9.85 -4.53
N HIS A 506 -0.08 9.80 -3.58
CA HIS A 506 0.23 8.59 -2.84
C HIS A 506 -0.77 8.40 -1.69
N GLN A 507 -1.64 7.39 -1.79
CA GLN A 507 -2.55 7.02 -0.69
C GLN A 507 -1.84 6.04 0.26
N HIS A 508 -1.11 6.58 1.23
CA HIS A 508 -0.37 5.79 2.23
C HIS A 508 -1.29 5.02 3.18
N SER A 509 -2.45 5.59 3.51
CA SER A 509 -3.41 5.03 4.47
C SER A 509 -3.90 3.63 4.10
N LEU A 510 -4.15 3.37 2.81
CA LEU A 510 -4.66 2.07 2.35
C LEU A 510 -3.68 0.91 2.64
N LYS A 511 -2.37 1.16 2.54
CA LYS A 511 -1.34 0.15 2.80
C LYS A 511 -1.28 -0.21 4.28
N PHE A 512 -1.43 0.77 5.17
CA PHE A 512 -1.44 0.56 6.61
C PHE A 512 -2.71 -0.16 7.07
N ASN A 513 -3.87 0.22 6.54
CA ASN A 513 -5.14 -0.42 6.84
C ASN A 513 -5.15 -1.90 6.46
N TYR A 514 -4.59 -2.24 5.30
CA TYR A 514 -4.51 -3.63 4.84
C TYR A 514 -3.75 -4.55 5.79
N LEU A 515 -2.66 -4.04 6.39
CA LEU A 515 -1.86 -4.78 7.38
C LEU A 515 -2.40 -4.67 8.82
N MET A 516 -3.53 -3.98 9.02
CA MET A 516 -4.09 -3.67 10.34
C MET A 516 -3.08 -2.96 11.26
N LEU A 517 -2.22 -2.10 10.68
CA LEU A 517 -1.25 -1.35 11.45
C LEU A 517 -1.93 -0.20 12.20
N PRO A 518 -1.49 0.11 13.44
CA PRO A 518 -2.07 1.19 14.23
C PRO A 518 -1.70 2.56 13.66
N GLU A 519 -2.64 3.51 13.74
CA GLU A 519 -2.40 4.92 13.37
C GLU A 519 -1.49 5.61 14.41
N ASN A 520 -1.72 5.34 15.71
CA ASN A 520 -0.97 5.96 16.81
C ASN A 520 0.08 5.00 17.37
N VAL A 521 1.20 4.86 16.66
CA VAL A 521 2.27 3.93 17.04
C VAL A 521 2.97 4.33 18.34
N GLU A 522 3.02 5.61 18.70
CA GLU A 522 3.69 6.10 19.92
C GLU A 522 3.07 5.53 21.21
N LYS A 523 1.76 5.26 21.19
CA LYS A 523 1.02 4.70 22.33
C LYS A 523 1.31 3.22 22.57
N SER A 524 2.03 2.55 21.66
CA SER A 524 2.46 1.16 21.82
C SER A 524 3.34 0.97 23.06
N ILE A 525 4.12 2.01 23.41
CA ILE A 525 5.07 2.00 24.53
C ILE A 525 4.31 1.90 25.87
N ASP A 526 3.17 2.56 25.99
CA ASP A 526 2.43 2.64 27.24
C ASP A 526 1.78 1.30 27.62
N ILE A 527 1.44 0.48 26.61
CA ILE A 527 0.95 -0.89 26.81
C ILE A 527 2.03 -1.72 27.53
N TRP A 528 3.27 -1.65 27.08
CA TRP A 528 4.35 -2.45 27.68
C TRP A 528 4.77 -1.93 29.06
N LYS A 529 4.74 -0.61 29.29
CA LYS A 529 4.93 -0.03 30.64
C LYS A 529 3.91 -0.57 31.64
N TYR A 530 2.66 -0.73 31.22
CA TYR A 530 1.63 -1.34 32.07
C TYR A 530 2.01 -2.78 32.44
N PHE A 531 2.40 -3.62 31.47
CA PHE A 531 2.77 -5.01 31.74
C PHE A 531 4.01 -5.16 32.62
N THR A 532 5.01 -4.30 32.47
CA THR A 532 6.21 -4.31 33.34
C THR A 532 5.93 -3.88 34.77
N ASN A 533 4.90 -3.05 34.99
CA ASN A 533 4.55 -2.56 36.33
C ASN A 533 3.57 -3.49 37.08
N THR A 534 2.87 -4.37 36.37
CA THR A 534 1.90 -5.32 36.96
C THR A 534 2.50 -6.67 37.39
N LEU A 535 3.78 -6.91 37.07
CA LEU A 535 4.55 -8.11 37.44
C LEU A 535 5.56 -7.75 38.53
#